data_AF-R6ZP08-F1
#
_entry.id   AF-R6ZP08-F1
#
_cell.length_a   1.000
_cell.length_b   1.000
_cell.length_c   1.000
_cell.angle_alpha   90.00
_cell.angle_beta   90.00
_cell.angle_gamma   90.00
#
_symmetry.space_group_name_H-M   'P 1'
#
loop_
_entity.id
_entity.type
_entity.pdbx_description
1 polymer ?
#
loop_
_entity_poly.entity_id
_entity_poly.type
_entity_poly.pdbx_seq_one_letter_code
_entity_poly.pdbx_strand_id
1 'polypeptide(L)' 'MWRYEKRLQYPVKITQPNPKIAQFIMSQYGGPKVSNRLAS' A
#
# COMPACT_ATOMS: atom_id res chain seq x y z
N MET A 1 20.36 8.82 -9.51
CA MET A 1 20.62 8.20 -8.19
C MET A 1 19.52 8.62 -7.24
N TRP A 2 18.88 7.69 -6.51
CA TRP A 2 17.71 7.96 -5.68
C TRP A 2 18.11 8.33 -4.24
N ARG A 3 17.42 9.31 -3.65
CA ARG A 3 17.55 9.69 -2.23
C ARG A 3 16.37 9.13 -1.45
N TYR A 4 16.63 8.54 -0.29
CA TYR A 4 15.60 8.00 0.60
C TYR A 4 15.38 8.97 1.77
N GLU A 5 14.13 9.39 1.98
CA GLU A 5 13.69 10.12 3.16
C GLU A 5 12.66 9.26 3.89
N LYS A 6 12.83 9.01 5.20
CA LYS A 6 11.94 8.17 6.00
C LYS A 6 10.66 8.92 6.38
N ARG A 7 9.88 9.33 5.40
CA ARG A 7 8.61 10.05 5.56
C ARG A 7 7.63 9.57 4.49
N LEU A 8 6.34 9.67 4.82
CA LEU A 8 5.27 9.39 3.85
C LEU A 8 5.15 10.56 2.88
N GLN A 9 4.85 10.27 1.62
CA GLN A 9 4.55 11.29 0.60
C GLN A 9 3.31 12.11 0.97
N TYR A 10 2.34 11.49 1.66
CA TYR A 10 1.12 12.13 2.14
C TYR A 10 0.88 11.75 3.60
N PRO A 11 0.42 12.71 4.45
CA PRO A 11 0.11 12.43 5.84
C PRO A 11 -1.14 11.54 5.92
N VAL A 12 -1.03 10.41 6.60
CA VAL A 12 -2.15 9.49 6.85
C VAL A 12 -2.45 9.47 8.35
N LYS A 13 -3.70 9.73 8.71
CA LYS A 13 -4.18 9.66 10.11
C LYS A 13 -5.07 8.43 10.27
N ILE A 14 -4.64 7.48 11.09
CA ILE A 14 -5.44 6.30 11.43
C ILE A 14 -6.08 6.58 12.78
N THR A 15 -7.39 6.80 12.80
CA THR A 15 -8.14 7.15 14.01
C THR A 15 -8.75 5.94 14.70
N GLN A 16 -9.01 4.86 13.96
CA GLN A 16 -9.68 3.66 14.47
C GLN A 16 -9.11 2.40 13.79
N PRO A 17 -8.97 1.28 14.53
CA PRO A 17 -8.56 0.01 13.95
C PRO A 17 -9.71 -0.62 13.14
N ASN A 18 -9.46 -0.91 11.86
CA ASN A 18 -10.42 -1.62 11.00
C ASN A 18 -9.74 -2.76 10.21
N PRO A 19 -9.93 -4.03 10.61
CA PRO A 19 -9.25 -5.17 9.99
C PRO A 19 -9.75 -5.49 8.58
N LYS A 20 -11.00 -5.16 8.24
CA LYS A 20 -11.55 -5.41 6.89
C LYS A 20 -10.90 -4.49 5.86
N ILE A 21 -10.76 -3.20 6.21
CA ILE A 21 -10.09 -2.22 5.35
C ILE A 21 -8.60 -2.54 5.23
N ALA A 22 -7.95 -2.95 6.33
CA ALA A 22 -6.55 -3.36 6.29
C ALA A 22 -6.31 -4.50 5.29
N GLN A 23 -7.14 -5.57 5.33
CA GLN A 23 -7.07 -6.68 4.37
C GLN A 23 -7.24 -6.20 2.91
N PHE A 24 -8.18 -5.29 2.67
CA PHE A 24 -8.39 -4.71 1.35
C PHE A 24 -7.16 -3.92 0.87
N ILE A 25 -6.58 -3.05 1.70
CA ILE A 25 -5.38 -2.26 1.36
C ILE A 25 -4.19 -3.18 1.09
N MET A 26 -3.97 -4.20 1.92
CA MET A 26 -2.88 -5.17 1.74
C MET A 26 -2.95 -5.87 0.38
N SER A 27 -4.15 -6.19 -0.11
CA SER A 27 -4.33 -6.81 -1.44
C SER A 27 -3.84 -5.93 -2.61
N GLN A 28 -3.81 -4.60 -2.44
CA GLN A 28 -3.38 -3.66 -3.49
C GLN A 28 -1.85 -3.59 -3.66
N TYR A 29 -1.10 -4.01 -2.64
CA TYR A 29 0.36 -3.97 -2.62
C TYR A 29 1.00 -5.36 -2.59
N GLY A 30 0.26 -6.41 -2.20
CA GLY A 30 0.79 -7.77 -2.08
C GLY A 30 -0.13 -8.90 -2.55
N GLY A 31 -1.29 -8.61 -3.14
CA GLY A 31 -2.19 -9.63 -3.68
C GLY A 31 -1.79 -10.11 -5.08
N PRO A 32 -2.21 -11.31 -5.52
CA PRO A 32 -1.91 -11.86 -6.86
C PRO A 32 -2.43 -10.99 -8.03
N LYS A 33 -3.36 -10.07 -7.78
CA LYS A 33 -3.81 -9.08 -8.77
C LYS A 33 -2.73 -8.06 -9.14
N VAL A 34 -1.73 -7.85 -8.27
CA VAL A 34 -0.63 -6.90 -8.52
C VAL A 34 0.38 -7.48 -9.53
N SER A 35 0.69 -8.77 -9.46
CA SER A 35 1.69 -9.40 -10.35
C SER A 35 1.25 -9.42 -11.83
N ASN A 36 -0.05 -9.45 -12.08
CA ASN A 36 -0.59 -9.59 -13.43
C ASN A 36 -0.66 -8.27 -14.22
N ARG A 37 -0.23 -7.14 -13.64
CA ARG A 37 -0.22 -5.83 -14.33
C ARG A 37 1.08 -5.51 -15.08
N LEU A 38 2.07 -6.40 -15.02
CA LEU A 38 3.35 -6.25 -15.72
C LEU A 38 3.53 -7.27 -16.85
N ALA A 39 2.52 -8.12 -17.10
CA ALA A 39 2.50 -9.10 -18.19
C ALA A 39 1.51 -8.63 -19.28
N SER A 40 1.93 -7.64 -20.07
CA SER A 40 1.32 -7.26 -21.35
C SER A 40 2.35 -6.54 -22.19
#